data_AF-A0AAV9QPI4-F1
#
_entry.id   AF-A0AAV9QPI4-F1
#
_cell.length_a   1.000
_cell.length_b   1.000
_cell.length_c   1.000
_cell.angle_alpha   90.00
_cell.angle_beta   90.00
_cell.angle_gamma   90.00
#
_symmetry.space_group_name_H-M   'P 1'
#
loop_
_entity.id
_entity.type
_entity.pdbx_description
1 polymer ?
#
loop_
_entity_poly.entity_id
_entity_poly.type
_entity_poly.pdbx_seq_one_letter_code
_entity_poly.pdbx_strand_id
1 'polypeptide(L)'
;MTTQLESSADVDALVRRLEEESLTKFVTFSVDRHYNDKDWQPLPMNRVHWQWAGGSGMPSIEFTGIPFMFVGSKRLVCHQGKDLAVAQKRKYFEEKARKMLEDHSLACKKSRQPSTKKVGCPATISVSKIATFSKFKVVDNAERSKKAASKMLRMALERDPVVWETRYAVAHSSEHAGHADGKNEADTTLGSGQVPHKRGRKSDLRRKCVKLTKQLMDSLNAIEDHRTLEEVSQILSTLLKDLAHLNSNVEGKPLHLEAKKTGVLSELPTPLSQRGLKGPESVHTEKVGAQDDCMHGLTS
;
A
#
# COMPACT_ATOMS: atom_id res chain seq x y z
N MET A 1 11.26 6.95 26.55
CA MET A 1 11.22 8.08 27.53
C MET A 1 11.12 9.40 26.77
N THR A 2 10.87 10.53 27.46
CA THR A 2 10.89 11.88 26.87
C THR A 2 12.03 12.71 27.48
N THR A 3 12.68 13.53 26.68
CA THR A 3 13.84 14.36 27.05
C THR A 3 13.70 15.73 26.39
N GLN A 4 14.14 16.81 27.06
CA GLN A 4 14.31 18.12 26.42
C GLN A 4 15.80 18.35 26.15
N LEU A 5 16.12 18.89 24.97
CA LEU A 5 17.46 19.22 24.50
C LEU A 5 17.48 20.67 23.99
N GLU A 6 18.63 21.32 24.05
CA GLU A 6 18.74 22.76 23.77
C GLU A 6 19.21 23.05 22.34
N SER A 7 20.06 22.21 21.74
CA SER A 7 20.50 22.35 20.34
C SER A 7 20.00 21.22 19.43
N SER A 8 20.01 21.48 18.12
CA SER A 8 19.82 20.42 17.11
C SER A 8 20.98 19.42 17.06
N ALA A 9 22.19 19.84 17.45
CA ALA A 9 23.35 18.95 17.52
C ALA A 9 23.16 17.88 18.60
N ASP A 10 22.53 18.21 19.74
CA ASP A 10 22.17 17.24 20.78
C ASP A 10 21.15 16.22 20.28
N VAL A 11 20.18 16.65 19.46
CA VAL A 11 19.18 15.77 18.84
C VAL A 11 19.86 14.79 17.88
N ASP A 12 20.73 15.29 16.99
CA ASP A 12 21.43 14.44 16.03
C ASP A 12 22.49 13.55 16.71
N ALA A 13 23.09 13.98 17.83
CA ALA A 13 23.95 13.15 18.67
C ALA A 13 23.17 12.05 19.42
N LEU A 14 21.98 12.36 19.94
CA LEU A 14 21.07 11.35 20.53
C LEU A 14 20.63 10.33 19.47
N VAL A 15 20.32 10.76 18.25
CA VAL A 15 20.02 9.84 17.13
C VAL A 15 21.22 8.95 16.83
N ARG A 16 22.43 9.49 16.71
CA ARG A 16 23.66 8.71 16.47
C ARG A 16 23.89 7.64 17.53
N ARG A 17 23.80 7.98 18.83
CA ARG A 17 23.92 6.99 19.93
C ARG A 17 22.87 5.88 19.81
N LEU A 18 21.62 6.22 19.51
CA LEU A 18 20.56 5.22 19.30
C LEU A 18 20.79 4.35 18.05
N GLU A 19 21.44 4.86 17.01
CA GLU A 19 21.87 4.07 15.84
C GLU A 19 23.05 3.14 16.14
N GLU A 20 23.99 3.60 16.97
CA GLU A 20 25.17 2.85 17.42
C GLU A 20 24.77 1.73 18.40
N GLU A 21 23.94 2.05 19.40
CA GLU A 21 23.41 1.09 20.39
C GLU A 21 22.48 0.02 19.80
N SER A 22 21.74 0.33 18.72
CA SER A 22 20.84 -0.63 18.06
C SER A 22 21.48 -1.36 16.88
N LEU A 23 22.63 -0.90 16.39
CA LEU A 23 23.22 -1.25 15.10
C LEU A 23 22.28 -1.02 13.90
N THR A 24 21.26 -0.17 14.03
CA THR A 24 20.30 0.13 12.96
C THR A 24 20.14 1.61 12.68
N LYS A 25 19.97 1.97 11.41
CA LYS A 25 19.80 3.36 10.98
C LYS A 25 18.35 3.82 11.05
N PHE A 26 18.14 5.07 11.48
CA PHE A 26 16.84 5.72 11.53
C PHE A 26 16.63 6.54 10.24
N VAL A 27 15.47 6.35 9.59
CA VAL A 27 15.08 7.07 8.38
C VAL A 27 13.95 8.06 8.68
N THR A 28 13.94 9.19 7.98
CA THR A 28 12.88 10.19 8.10
C THR A 28 11.55 9.64 7.57
N PHE A 29 10.51 9.71 8.40
CA PHE A 29 9.14 9.31 8.08
C PHE A 29 8.25 10.52 7.77
N SER A 30 8.38 11.59 8.54
CA SER A 30 7.66 12.85 8.32
C SER A 30 8.44 14.03 8.89
N VAL A 31 8.28 15.21 8.28
CA VAL A 31 8.81 16.50 8.74
C VAL A 31 7.75 17.56 8.47
N ASP A 32 7.44 18.38 9.47
CA ASP A 32 6.53 19.51 9.28
C ASP A 32 7.22 20.64 8.50
N ARG A 33 6.44 21.36 7.70
CA ARG A 33 6.90 22.44 6.79
C ARG A 33 7.92 23.39 7.42
N HIS A 34 7.70 23.81 8.68
CA HIS A 34 8.53 24.79 9.36
C HIS A 34 9.59 24.19 10.31
N TYR A 35 9.77 22.87 10.36
CA TYR A 35 10.78 22.26 11.24
C TYR A 35 12.21 22.70 10.89
N ASN A 36 12.55 22.66 9.59
CA ASN A 36 13.84 23.10 9.06
C ASN A 36 13.92 24.62 8.80
N ASP A 37 12.82 25.34 9.01
CA ASP A 37 12.73 26.78 8.78
C ASP A 37 13.58 27.53 9.80
N LYS A 38 14.41 28.45 9.31
CA LYS A 38 15.29 29.33 10.10
C LYS A 38 14.67 30.70 10.34
N ASP A 39 13.79 31.12 9.43
CA ASP A 39 13.17 32.44 9.37
C ASP A 39 11.78 32.41 10.01
N TRP A 40 11.35 31.26 10.53
CA TRP A 40 10.17 31.11 11.39
C TRP A 40 10.24 32.06 12.58
N GLN A 41 9.16 32.81 12.78
CA GLN A 41 8.97 33.70 13.91
C GLN A 41 7.64 33.39 14.61
N PRO A 42 7.55 33.59 15.94
CA PRO A 42 6.30 33.44 16.66
C PRO A 42 5.35 34.60 16.31
N LEU A 43 4.16 34.27 15.82
CA LEU A 43 3.11 35.24 15.53
C LEU A 43 2.06 35.27 16.65
N PRO A 44 1.36 36.40 16.89
CA PRO A 44 0.29 36.49 17.91
C PRO A 44 -0.84 35.45 17.73
N MET A 45 -1.10 35.07 16.48
CA MET A 45 -2.06 34.04 16.08
C MET A 45 -1.64 32.62 16.48
N ASN A 46 -0.35 32.38 16.73
CA ASN A 46 0.15 31.05 17.05
C ASN A 46 -0.38 30.59 18.42
N ARG A 47 -0.67 29.28 18.53
CA ARG A 47 -1.22 28.71 19.76
C ARG A 47 -0.14 28.64 20.83
N VAL A 48 -0.34 29.36 21.93
CA VAL A 48 0.47 29.25 23.15
C VAL A 48 0.06 27.97 23.90
N HIS A 49 1.05 27.20 24.31
CA HIS A 49 0.94 25.99 25.13
C HIS A 49 1.72 26.14 26.44
N TRP A 50 1.32 25.39 27.45
CA TRP A 50 1.93 25.37 28.80
C TRP A 50 2.33 23.95 29.24
N GLN A 51 1.70 22.95 28.64
CA GLN A 51 1.95 21.52 28.75
C GLN A 51 1.32 20.86 27.51
N TRP A 52 1.77 19.66 27.17
CA TRP A 52 1.22 18.84 26.08
C TRP A 52 1.24 17.37 26.50
N ALA A 53 0.09 16.69 26.43
CA ALA A 53 -0.03 15.30 26.87
C ALA A 53 0.68 14.28 25.97
N GLY A 54 1.28 14.73 24.87
CA GLY A 54 1.65 13.87 23.73
C GLY A 54 0.44 13.64 22.82
N GLY A 55 0.69 13.18 21.59
CA GLY A 55 -0.36 12.93 20.61
C GLY A 55 0.10 13.17 19.17
N SER A 56 -0.59 12.56 18.20
CA SER A 56 -0.28 12.64 16.76
C SER A 56 1.17 12.29 16.37
N GLY A 57 1.90 11.59 17.25
CA GLY A 57 3.32 11.29 17.07
C GLY A 57 4.29 12.34 17.62
N MET A 58 3.81 13.38 18.32
CA MET A 58 4.66 14.32 19.08
C MET A 58 4.90 13.83 20.53
N PRO A 59 6.09 14.10 21.11
CA PRO A 59 6.42 13.84 22.51
C PRO A 59 5.48 14.57 23.49
N SER A 60 5.39 14.09 24.72
CA SER A 60 4.80 14.83 25.84
C SER A 60 5.69 16.02 26.25
N ILE A 61 5.09 17.07 26.81
CA ILE A 61 5.79 18.22 27.38
C ILE A 61 5.12 18.54 28.71
N GLU A 62 5.84 18.36 29.81
CA GLU A 62 5.33 18.62 31.16
C GLU A 62 5.23 20.12 31.46
N PHE A 63 4.50 20.48 32.53
CA PHE A 63 4.34 21.88 32.92
C PHE A 63 5.62 22.40 33.60
N THR A 64 6.44 23.13 32.84
CA THR A 64 7.67 23.79 33.33
C THR A 64 7.44 25.20 33.89
N GLY A 65 6.19 25.68 33.85
CA GLY A 65 5.84 27.08 34.08
C GLY A 65 6.21 28.03 32.93
N ILE A 66 6.91 27.57 31.89
CA ILE A 66 7.33 28.42 30.76
C ILE A 66 6.36 28.20 29.58
N PRO A 67 5.72 29.26 29.03
CA PRO A 67 4.89 29.12 27.85
C PRO A 67 5.73 28.83 26.61
N PHE A 68 5.17 28.06 25.67
CA PHE A 68 5.82 27.69 24.42
C PHE A 68 4.87 27.66 23.22
N MET A 69 5.45 27.66 22.02
CA MET A 69 4.77 27.44 20.74
C MET A 69 5.47 26.31 19.98
N PHE A 70 4.71 25.52 19.22
CA PHE A 70 5.30 24.55 18.29
C PHE A 70 5.82 25.25 17.03
N VAL A 71 7.08 25.00 16.67
CA VAL A 71 7.68 25.40 15.39
C VAL A 71 7.39 24.32 14.34
N GLY A 72 7.63 23.06 14.72
CA GLY A 72 7.29 21.88 13.90
C GLY A 72 7.84 20.60 14.50
N SER A 73 7.48 19.46 13.90
CA SER A 73 7.96 18.13 14.28
C SER A 73 8.75 17.42 13.18
N LYS A 74 9.59 16.47 13.59
CA LYS A 74 10.36 15.55 12.75
C LYS A 74 10.22 14.17 13.36
N ARG A 75 9.72 13.19 12.58
CA ARG A 75 9.61 11.80 13.00
C ARG A 75 10.56 10.93 12.20
N LEU A 76 11.35 10.14 12.93
CA LEU A 76 12.22 9.10 12.41
C LEU A 76 11.67 7.72 12.78
N VAL A 77 11.94 6.73 11.95
CA VAL A 77 11.58 5.31 12.17
C VAL A 77 12.78 4.44 11.84
N CYS A 78 12.93 3.28 12.49
CA CYS A 78 13.96 2.31 12.13
C CYS A 78 13.90 1.98 10.62
N HIS A 79 15.05 1.82 9.95
CA HIS A 79 15.10 1.42 8.54
C HIS A 79 14.36 0.10 8.30
N GLN A 80 14.38 -0.86 9.23
CA GLN A 80 13.62 -2.12 9.15
C GLN A 80 12.16 -1.98 9.61
N GLY A 81 11.70 -0.75 9.88
CA GLY A 81 10.32 -0.39 10.20
C GLY A 81 9.32 -0.68 9.07
N LYS A 82 8.07 -0.23 9.26
CA LYS A 82 6.98 -0.46 8.29
C LYS A 82 7.34 0.04 6.89
N ASP A 83 7.15 -0.80 5.86
CA ASP A 83 7.25 -0.35 4.47
C ASP A 83 6.15 0.67 4.14
N LEU A 84 6.57 1.88 3.75
CA LEU A 84 5.67 2.98 3.40
C LEU A 84 5.16 2.85 1.96
N ALA A 85 5.92 2.20 1.08
CA ALA A 85 5.62 2.07 -0.34
C ALA A 85 4.67 0.92 -0.68
N VAL A 86 4.11 0.21 0.32
CA VAL A 86 3.24 -0.98 0.10
C VAL A 86 2.07 -0.68 -0.84
N ALA A 87 1.42 0.48 -0.72
CA ALA A 87 0.32 0.86 -1.60
C ALA A 87 0.78 1.11 -3.05
N GLN A 88 1.93 1.75 -3.24
CA GLN A 88 2.52 2.01 -4.56
C GLN A 88 3.00 0.72 -5.23
N LYS A 89 3.72 -0.14 -4.48
CA LYS A 89 4.15 -1.47 -4.92
C LYS A 89 2.95 -2.34 -5.29
N ARG A 90 1.89 -2.34 -4.47
CA ARG A 90 0.65 -3.06 -4.76
C ARG A 90 0.03 -2.57 -6.08
N LYS A 91 -0.16 -1.25 -6.25
CA LYS A 91 -0.67 -0.69 -7.52
C LYS A 91 0.22 -1.07 -8.72
N TYR A 92 1.54 -1.04 -8.58
CA TYR A 92 2.47 -1.46 -9.63
C TYR A 92 2.32 -2.96 -9.98
N PHE A 93 2.16 -3.84 -9.00
CA PHE A 93 1.91 -5.27 -9.25
C PHE A 93 0.54 -5.53 -9.86
N GLU A 94 -0.50 -4.80 -9.44
CA GLU A 94 -1.84 -4.88 -10.02
C GLU A 94 -1.86 -4.40 -11.47
N GLU A 95 -1.22 -3.27 -11.78
CA GLU A 95 -1.07 -2.74 -13.14
C GLU A 95 -0.23 -3.66 -14.03
N LYS A 96 0.88 -4.21 -13.51
CA LYS A 96 1.70 -5.18 -14.26
C LYS A 96 0.94 -6.49 -14.51
N ALA A 97 0.13 -6.95 -13.56
CA ALA A 97 -0.71 -8.13 -13.74
C ALA A 97 -1.81 -7.91 -14.79
N ARG A 98 -2.39 -6.71 -14.85
CA ARG A 98 -3.32 -6.30 -15.90
C ARG A 98 -2.68 -6.37 -17.29
N LYS A 99 -1.52 -5.71 -17.47
CA LYS A 99 -0.81 -5.74 -18.77
C LYS A 99 -0.39 -7.15 -19.20
N MET A 100 0.10 -7.98 -18.28
CA MET A 100 0.43 -9.38 -18.61
C MET A 100 -0.79 -10.25 -18.98
N LEU A 101 -2.02 -9.85 -18.63
CA LEU A 101 -3.25 -10.49 -19.08
C LEU A 101 -3.65 -10.00 -20.49
N GLU A 102 -3.45 -8.71 -20.76
CA GLU A 102 -3.70 -8.06 -22.06
C GLU A 102 -2.68 -8.53 -23.14
N ASP A 103 -1.40 -8.67 -22.78
CA ASP A 103 -0.29 -9.08 -23.66
C ASP A 103 -0.24 -10.60 -23.97
N HIS A 104 -1.17 -11.41 -23.43
CA HIS A 104 -1.18 -12.88 -23.48
C HIS A 104 0.14 -13.61 -23.07
N SER A 105 1.07 -12.92 -22.40
CA SER A 105 2.42 -13.44 -22.15
C SER A 105 2.47 -14.43 -20.97
N LEU A 106 2.34 -15.73 -21.27
CA LEU A 106 2.30 -16.85 -20.30
C LEU A 106 3.65 -17.16 -19.62
N ALA A 107 4.27 -16.16 -18.97
CA ALA A 107 5.62 -16.24 -18.40
C ALA A 107 5.73 -15.74 -16.94
N CYS A 108 4.64 -15.76 -16.16
CA CYS A 108 4.65 -15.32 -14.75
C CYS A 108 5.34 -16.32 -13.80
N LYS A 109 6.67 -16.36 -13.84
CA LYS A 109 7.52 -17.09 -12.88
C LYS A 109 7.33 -16.50 -11.47
N LYS A 110 6.52 -17.16 -10.64
CA LYS A 110 6.26 -16.80 -9.24
C LYS A 110 7.52 -16.97 -8.37
N SER A 111 8.41 -15.96 -8.36
CA SER A 111 9.49 -15.89 -7.37
C SER A 111 8.88 -15.90 -5.96
N ARG A 112 9.32 -16.86 -5.13
CA ARG A 112 8.89 -16.99 -3.73
C ARG A 112 9.74 -16.16 -2.75
N GLN A 113 10.60 -15.27 -3.25
CA GLN A 113 11.41 -14.42 -2.38
C GLN A 113 10.53 -13.47 -1.54
N PRO A 114 10.83 -13.26 -0.24
CA PRO A 114 10.20 -12.22 0.56
C PRO A 114 10.35 -10.84 -0.11
N SER A 115 9.25 -10.14 -0.31
CA SER A 115 9.19 -8.96 -1.19
C SER A 115 9.86 -7.69 -0.62
N THR A 116 10.32 -7.70 0.64
CA THR A 116 11.01 -6.58 1.27
C THR A 116 11.99 -7.04 2.36
N LYS A 117 13.00 -6.21 2.67
CA LYS A 117 13.81 -6.30 3.91
C LYS A 117 13.19 -5.53 5.09
N LYS A 118 11.87 -5.28 5.07
CA LYS A 118 11.16 -4.46 6.07
C LYS A 118 10.36 -5.39 6.99
N VAL A 119 10.79 -5.54 8.24
CA VAL A 119 10.16 -6.46 9.21
C VAL A 119 8.99 -5.83 9.95
N GLY A 120 8.85 -4.50 9.89
CA GLY A 120 7.79 -3.76 10.58
C GLY A 120 8.16 -3.28 11.98
N CYS A 121 9.45 -3.14 12.27
CA CYS A 121 10.00 -2.68 13.55
C CYS A 121 9.28 -1.43 14.13
N PRO A 122 8.92 -1.42 15.44
CA PRO A 122 8.21 -0.32 16.09
C PRO A 122 9.13 0.77 16.68
N ALA A 123 10.46 0.62 16.60
CA ALA A 123 11.40 1.63 17.07
C ALA A 123 11.27 2.93 16.27
N THR A 124 10.99 4.04 16.97
CA THR A 124 10.78 5.37 16.39
C THR A 124 11.33 6.47 17.29
N ILE A 125 11.72 7.60 16.69
CA ILE A 125 12.16 8.81 17.39
C ILE A 125 11.28 9.96 16.92
N SER A 126 10.65 10.66 17.86
CA SER A 126 9.74 11.78 17.62
C SER A 126 10.31 13.04 18.25
N VAL A 127 10.64 14.03 17.40
CA VAL A 127 11.22 15.32 17.79
C VAL A 127 10.20 16.43 17.53
N SER A 128 9.98 17.32 18.50
CA SER A 128 9.25 18.57 18.34
C SER A 128 10.16 19.76 18.67
N LYS A 129 10.42 20.60 17.67
CA LYS A 129 11.08 21.90 17.81
C LYS A 129 10.03 22.89 18.36
N ILE A 130 10.33 23.50 19.50
CA ILE A 130 9.47 24.46 20.19
C ILE A 130 10.20 25.78 20.42
N ALA A 131 9.46 26.87 20.42
CA ALA A 131 9.92 28.19 20.87
C ALA A 131 9.42 28.44 22.29
N THR A 132 10.32 28.65 23.25
CA THR A 132 10.02 28.87 24.68
C THR A 132 10.26 30.31 25.09
N PHE A 133 9.36 30.87 25.89
CA PHE A 133 9.34 32.30 26.24
C PHE A 133 9.60 32.51 27.74
N SER A 134 10.85 32.34 28.16
CA SER A 134 11.27 32.39 29.58
C SER A 134 10.87 33.68 30.31
N LYS A 135 10.77 34.82 29.61
CA LYS A 135 10.29 36.10 30.16
C LYS A 135 8.82 36.08 30.65
N PHE A 136 8.01 35.12 30.21
CA PHE A 136 6.59 34.99 30.55
C PHE A 136 6.32 33.78 31.46
N LYS A 137 7.33 33.32 32.20
CA LYS A 137 7.21 32.20 33.14
C LYS A 137 6.19 32.50 34.24
N VAL A 138 5.39 31.49 34.59
CA VAL A 138 4.41 31.50 35.68
C VAL A 138 4.78 30.41 36.68
N VAL A 139 4.62 30.68 37.97
CA VAL A 139 4.88 29.70 39.05
C VAL A 139 3.72 28.70 39.15
N ASP A 140 2.49 29.19 39.27
CA ASP A 140 1.30 28.34 39.47
C ASP A 140 0.76 27.76 38.16
N ASN A 141 0.33 26.50 38.18
CA ASN A 141 -0.43 25.90 37.06
C ASN A 141 -1.90 26.40 36.99
N ALA A 142 -2.21 27.54 37.62
CA ALA A 142 -3.53 28.13 37.68
C ALA A 142 -3.98 28.71 36.33
N GLU A 143 -5.19 28.36 35.89
CA GLU A 143 -5.76 28.83 34.61
C GLU A 143 -5.81 30.35 34.48
N ARG A 144 -6.05 31.09 35.58
CA ARG A 144 -6.06 32.56 35.59
C ARG A 144 -4.67 33.11 35.22
N SER A 145 -3.62 32.62 35.87
CA SER A 145 -2.24 33.05 35.68
C SER A 145 -1.73 32.72 34.27
N LYS A 146 -1.97 31.48 33.81
CA LYS A 146 -1.63 31.04 32.44
C LYS A 146 -2.35 31.87 31.37
N LYS A 147 -3.64 32.21 31.55
CA LYS A 147 -4.40 33.07 30.61
C LYS A 147 -3.87 34.51 30.61
N ALA A 148 -3.53 35.07 31.77
CA ALA A 148 -2.95 36.41 31.87
C ALA A 148 -1.59 36.48 31.15
N ALA A 149 -0.67 35.56 31.45
CA ALA A 149 0.64 35.50 30.79
C ALA A 149 0.53 35.21 29.28
N SER A 150 -0.40 34.36 28.85
CA SER A 150 -0.68 34.13 27.42
C SER A 150 -1.18 35.38 26.71
N LYS A 151 -1.99 36.23 27.38
CA LYS A 151 -2.42 37.53 26.83
C LYS A 151 -1.24 38.51 26.74
N MET A 152 -0.40 38.58 27.78
CA MET A 152 0.79 39.44 27.75
C MET A 152 1.77 39.03 26.65
N LEU A 153 2.00 37.73 26.45
CA LEU A 153 2.84 37.22 25.36
C LEU A 153 2.30 37.63 23.98
N ARG A 154 0.99 37.51 23.71
CA ARG A 154 0.40 37.95 22.44
C ARG A 154 0.53 39.46 22.23
N MET A 155 0.17 40.27 23.22
CA MET A 155 0.30 41.74 23.13
C MET A 155 1.74 42.22 22.97
N ALA A 156 2.72 41.44 23.43
CA ALA A 156 4.13 41.70 23.16
C ALA A 156 4.51 41.35 21.71
N LEU A 157 4.11 40.16 21.22
CA LEU A 157 4.30 39.73 19.82
C LEU A 157 3.56 40.61 18.79
N GLU A 158 2.55 41.39 19.20
CA GLU A 158 1.84 42.37 18.37
C GLU A 158 2.58 43.70 18.24
N ARG A 159 3.59 43.97 19.08
CA ARG A 159 4.28 45.27 19.17
C ARG A 159 5.77 45.19 18.84
N ASP A 160 6.45 44.25 19.48
CA ASP A 160 7.90 44.16 19.51
C ASP A 160 8.38 42.74 19.15
N PRO A 161 9.57 42.59 18.57
CA PRO A 161 10.21 41.28 18.43
C PRO A 161 10.57 40.71 19.81
N VAL A 162 9.66 39.89 20.36
CA VAL A 162 9.88 39.15 21.61
C VAL A 162 11.08 38.21 21.45
N VAL A 163 11.93 38.10 22.48
CA VAL A 163 13.01 37.12 22.50
C VAL A 163 12.46 35.74 22.90
N TRP A 164 12.70 34.72 22.07
CA TRP A 164 12.44 33.31 22.38
C TRP A 164 13.71 32.47 22.33
N GLU A 165 13.71 31.37 23.10
CA GLU A 165 14.70 30.30 22.98
C GLU A 165 14.13 29.19 22.09
N THR A 166 14.97 28.50 21.32
CA THR A 166 14.59 27.24 20.66
C THR A 166 14.94 26.08 21.58
N ARG A 167 14.01 25.12 21.77
CA ARG A 167 14.27 23.86 22.46
C ARG A 167 13.67 22.69 21.67
N TYR A 168 14.14 21.48 21.96
CA TYR A 168 13.73 20.25 21.29
C TYR A 168 13.21 19.25 22.31
N ALA A 169 11.90 18.99 22.29
CA ALA A 169 11.35 17.84 22.98
C ALA A 169 11.58 16.59 22.11
N VAL A 170 12.11 15.52 22.69
CA VAL A 170 12.38 14.24 22.01
C VAL A 170 11.79 13.09 22.81
N ALA A 171 10.97 12.26 22.19
CA ALA A 171 10.58 10.96 22.72
C ALA A 171 11.05 9.86 21.78
N HIS A 172 11.51 8.73 22.33
CA HIS A 172 11.94 7.57 21.54
C HIS A 172 11.43 6.25 22.13
N SER A 173 11.18 5.29 21.23
CA SER A 173 11.07 3.87 21.52
C SER A 173 12.32 3.15 21.00
N SER A 174 13.14 2.64 21.91
CA SER A 174 14.33 1.82 21.64
C SER A 174 14.01 0.32 21.54
N GLU A 175 12.75 -0.08 21.68
CA GLU A 175 12.27 -1.44 21.44
C GLU A 175 12.32 -1.76 19.94
N HIS A 176 13.40 -2.41 19.52
CA HIS A 176 13.47 -3.03 18.22
C HIS A 176 12.78 -4.40 18.25
N ALA A 177 12.16 -4.80 17.13
CA ALA A 177 11.48 -6.09 17.06
C ALA A 177 11.49 -6.66 15.63
N GLY A 178 11.68 -7.98 15.54
CA GLY A 178 11.66 -8.73 14.28
C GLY A 178 12.94 -8.66 13.45
N HIS A 179 13.99 -7.98 13.94
CA HIS A 179 15.34 -7.99 13.37
C HIS A 179 16.37 -8.01 14.51
N ALA A 180 17.61 -8.39 14.21
CA ALA A 180 18.71 -8.26 15.16
C ALA A 180 18.95 -6.78 15.51
N ASP A 181 19.02 -6.50 16.81
CA ASP A 181 19.45 -5.25 17.41
C ASP A 181 20.62 -5.53 18.37
N GLY A 182 21.52 -4.56 18.54
CA GLY A 182 22.82 -4.74 19.21
C GLY A 182 22.81 -5.11 20.71
N LYS A 183 21.66 -5.53 21.26
CA LYS A 183 21.45 -5.84 22.69
C LYS A 183 20.90 -7.25 22.96
N ASN A 184 20.57 -8.03 21.94
CA ASN A 184 19.90 -9.34 22.09
C ASN A 184 20.69 -10.51 21.45
N GLU A 185 21.94 -10.72 21.87
CA GLU A 185 22.68 -11.99 21.70
C GLU A 185 22.64 -12.85 23.00
N ALA A 186 21.73 -12.53 23.93
CA ALA A 186 21.49 -13.27 25.15
C ALA A 186 20.03 -13.74 25.22
N ASP A 187 19.85 -15.02 25.57
CA ASP A 187 18.57 -15.71 25.80
C ASP A 187 17.50 -15.64 24.68
N THR A 188 17.77 -16.35 23.59
CA THR A 188 16.71 -16.99 22.80
C THR A 188 16.95 -18.51 22.78
N THR A 189 17.01 -19.14 23.96
CA THR A 189 17.12 -20.61 24.07
C THR A 189 16.41 -21.13 25.32
N LEU A 190 15.24 -21.75 25.11
CA LEU A 190 14.42 -22.51 26.09
C LEU A 190 13.63 -21.67 27.12
N GLY A 191 12.48 -21.12 26.70
CA GLY A 191 11.48 -20.50 27.60
C GLY A 191 10.03 -20.71 27.14
N SER A 192 9.33 -21.70 27.70
CA SER A 192 7.94 -22.03 27.32
C SER A 192 6.92 -21.14 28.02
N GLY A 193 6.24 -20.24 27.28
CA GLY A 193 5.11 -19.44 27.78
C GLY A 193 4.11 -19.08 26.68
N GLN A 194 2.95 -19.74 26.65
CA GLN A 194 1.93 -19.46 25.62
C GLN A 194 1.09 -18.21 25.93
N VAL A 195 0.96 -17.31 24.95
CA VAL A 195 -0.17 -16.36 24.87
C VAL A 195 -0.83 -16.49 23.49
N PRO A 196 -2.11 -16.90 23.38
CA PRO A 196 -2.69 -17.32 22.11
C PRO A 196 -3.16 -16.16 21.23
N HIS A 197 -2.26 -15.61 20.41
CA HIS A 197 -2.63 -14.62 19.38
C HIS A 197 -3.56 -15.23 18.32
N LYS A 198 -4.77 -14.67 18.21
CA LYS A 198 -5.93 -15.16 17.44
C LYS A 198 -5.79 -15.11 15.89
N ARG A 199 -4.59 -15.30 15.32
CA ARG A 199 -4.33 -15.18 13.87
C ARG A 199 -4.50 -16.49 13.09
N GLY A 200 -4.28 -17.66 13.69
CA GLY A 200 -4.35 -18.97 13.01
C GLY A 200 -5.72 -19.32 12.41
N ARG A 201 -6.79 -19.32 13.20
CA ARG A 201 -8.13 -19.78 12.77
C ARG A 201 -8.65 -19.15 11.46
N LYS A 202 -8.21 -17.94 11.10
CA LYS A 202 -8.65 -17.22 9.88
C LYS A 202 -7.96 -17.71 8.60
N SER A 203 -6.78 -18.36 8.68
CA SER A 203 -6.17 -19.04 7.52
C SER A 203 -6.79 -20.41 7.28
N ASP A 204 -7.08 -21.16 8.34
CA ASP A 204 -7.66 -22.51 8.23
C ASP A 204 -9.10 -22.46 7.72
N LEU A 205 -9.90 -21.51 8.20
CA LEU A 205 -11.26 -21.31 7.69
C LEU A 205 -11.23 -20.92 6.21
N ARG A 206 -10.31 -20.05 5.78
CA ARG A 206 -10.11 -19.73 4.35
C ARG A 206 -9.71 -20.96 3.53
N ARG A 207 -8.80 -21.81 4.04
CA ARG A 207 -8.39 -23.04 3.36
C ARG A 207 -9.56 -24.04 3.25
N LYS A 208 -10.39 -24.15 4.29
CA LYS A 208 -11.63 -24.95 4.27
C LYS A 208 -12.66 -24.42 3.27
N CYS A 209 -12.92 -23.11 3.25
CA CYS A 209 -13.80 -22.49 2.26
C CYS A 209 -13.31 -22.76 0.83
N VAL A 210 -12.03 -22.53 0.51
CA VAL A 210 -11.49 -22.80 -0.83
C VAL A 210 -11.63 -24.28 -1.21
N LYS A 211 -11.41 -25.22 -0.28
CA LYS A 211 -11.63 -26.65 -0.54
C LYS A 211 -13.11 -26.94 -0.84
N LEU A 212 -14.03 -26.41 -0.04
CA LEU A 212 -15.48 -26.61 -0.23
C LEU A 212 -15.98 -25.96 -1.54
N THR A 213 -15.52 -24.76 -1.88
CA THR A 213 -15.85 -24.13 -3.17
C THR A 213 -15.35 -24.96 -4.34
N LYS A 214 -14.15 -25.56 -4.27
CA LYS A 214 -13.71 -26.50 -5.31
C LYS A 214 -14.63 -27.72 -5.38
N GLN A 215 -14.93 -28.36 -4.26
CA GLN A 215 -15.79 -29.55 -4.23
C GLN A 215 -17.20 -29.27 -4.77
N LEU A 216 -17.79 -28.12 -4.46
CA LEU A 216 -19.08 -27.70 -5.03
C LEU A 216 -19.00 -27.50 -6.55
N MET A 217 -17.92 -26.90 -7.05
CA MET A 217 -17.73 -26.69 -8.49
C MET A 217 -17.44 -28.00 -9.23
N ASP A 218 -16.60 -28.88 -8.66
CA ASP A 218 -16.36 -30.23 -9.17
C ASP A 218 -17.68 -31.04 -9.23
N SER A 219 -18.58 -30.90 -8.25
CA SER A 219 -19.89 -31.55 -8.23
C SER A 219 -20.93 -30.91 -9.16
N LEU A 220 -20.90 -29.59 -9.38
CA LEU A 220 -21.80 -28.92 -10.33
C LEU A 220 -21.53 -29.39 -11.76
N ASN A 221 -20.25 -29.43 -12.16
CA ASN A 221 -19.84 -29.93 -13.47
C ASN A 221 -20.30 -31.38 -13.67
N ALA A 222 -20.12 -32.25 -12.67
CA ALA A 222 -20.57 -33.65 -12.76
C ALA A 222 -22.11 -33.82 -12.88
N ILE A 223 -22.89 -32.86 -12.39
CA ILE A 223 -24.36 -32.83 -12.57
C ILE A 223 -24.73 -32.33 -13.97
N GLU A 224 -23.98 -31.39 -14.52
CA GLU A 224 -24.12 -30.89 -15.89
C GLU A 224 -23.76 -31.98 -16.92
N ASP A 225 -22.63 -32.67 -16.73
CA ASP A 225 -22.23 -33.86 -17.49
C ASP A 225 -23.34 -34.93 -17.46
N HIS A 226 -23.92 -35.22 -16.29
CA HIS A 226 -24.97 -36.23 -16.17
C HIS A 226 -26.25 -35.86 -16.92
N ARG A 227 -26.65 -34.58 -16.92
CA ARG A 227 -27.81 -34.10 -17.69
C ARG A 227 -27.59 -34.20 -19.20
N THR A 228 -26.42 -33.77 -19.69
CA THR A 228 -26.12 -33.90 -21.13
C THR A 228 -26.10 -35.37 -21.59
N LEU A 229 -25.66 -36.29 -20.73
CA LEU A 229 -25.72 -37.73 -20.98
C LEU A 229 -27.17 -38.27 -21.00
N GLU A 230 -28.04 -37.77 -20.13
CA GLU A 230 -29.47 -38.12 -20.10
C GLU A 230 -30.21 -37.59 -21.34
N GLU A 231 -29.92 -36.36 -21.77
CA GLU A 231 -30.43 -35.78 -23.02
C GLU A 231 -29.98 -36.59 -24.25
N VAL A 232 -28.69 -36.95 -24.34
CA VAL A 232 -28.15 -37.81 -25.41
C VAL A 232 -28.79 -39.21 -25.40
N SER A 233 -29.02 -39.79 -24.22
CA SER A 233 -29.73 -41.07 -24.06
C SER A 233 -31.17 -41.00 -24.57
N GLN A 234 -31.88 -39.91 -24.28
CA GLN A 234 -33.25 -39.69 -24.75
C GLN A 234 -33.31 -39.46 -26.28
N ILE A 235 -32.34 -38.75 -26.86
CA ILE A 235 -32.20 -38.59 -28.32
C ILE A 235 -31.94 -39.96 -28.98
N LEU A 236 -30.99 -40.75 -28.48
CA LEU A 236 -30.72 -42.11 -28.95
C LEU A 236 -31.96 -43.02 -28.85
N SER A 237 -32.67 -42.95 -27.73
CA SER A 237 -33.92 -43.71 -27.50
C SER A 237 -35.06 -43.29 -28.42
N THR A 238 -35.03 -42.08 -28.96
CA THR A 238 -36.00 -41.58 -29.95
C THR A 238 -35.62 -42.07 -31.34
N LEU A 239 -34.36 -41.89 -31.75
CA LEU A 239 -33.83 -42.38 -33.03
C LEU A 239 -33.97 -43.90 -33.18
N LEU A 240 -33.80 -44.68 -32.11
CA LEU A 240 -34.04 -46.13 -32.12
C LEU A 240 -35.52 -46.50 -32.34
N LYS A 241 -36.48 -45.70 -31.82
CA LYS A 241 -37.91 -45.88 -32.10
C LYS A 241 -38.25 -45.49 -33.54
N ASP A 242 -37.68 -44.41 -34.05
CA ASP A 242 -37.89 -43.97 -35.43
C ASP A 242 -37.36 -45.01 -36.43
N LEU A 243 -36.18 -45.58 -36.17
CA LEU A 243 -35.62 -46.70 -36.93
C LEU A 243 -36.47 -47.97 -36.83
N ALA A 244 -37.00 -48.30 -35.65
CA ALA A 244 -37.92 -49.43 -35.48
C ALA A 244 -39.24 -49.22 -36.25
N HIS A 245 -39.80 -48.01 -36.23
CA HIS A 245 -40.99 -47.65 -37.00
C HIS A 245 -40.74 -47.69 -38.52
N LEU A 246 -39.57 -47.21 -38.98
CA LEU A 246 -39.15 -47.36 -40.38
C LEU A 246 -39.04 -48.83 -40.78
N ASN A 247 -38.45 -49.67 -39.93
CA ASN A 247 -38.32 -51.11 -40.21
C ASN A 247 -39.70 -51.80 -40.30
N SER A 248 -40.63 -51.50 -39.37
CA SER A 248 -42.01 -52.00 -39.45
C SER A 248 -42.81 -51.51 -40.66
N ASN A 249 -42.40 -50.39 -41.28
CA ASN A 249 -42.98 -49.89 -42.53
C ASN A 249 -42.44 -50.63 -43.78
N VAL A 250 -41.27 -51.26 -43.69
CA VAL A 250 -40.66 -52.02 -44.79
C VAL A 250 -41.29 -53.41 -44.93
N GLU A 251 -41.59 -54.09 -43.81
CA GLU A 251 -42.28 -55.39 -43.84
C GLU A 251 -43.72 -55.31 -44.36
N GLY A 252 -44.29 -54.11 -44.48
CA GLY A 252 -45.64 -53.87 -45.02
C GLY A 252 -45.73 -53.67 -46.54
N LYS A 253 -44.63 -53.60 -47.30
CA LYS A 253 -44.65 -53.34 -48.76
C LYS A 253 -43.57 -54.12 -49.53
N PRO A 254 -43.94 -55.02 -50.47
CA PRO A 254 -42.96 -55.63 -51.36
C PRO A 254 -42.34 -54.59 -52.31
N LEU A 255 -41.01 -54.46 -52.28
CA LEU A 255 -40.27 -53.53 -53.15
C LEU A 255 -40.19 -54.08 -54.58
N HIS A 256 -40.96 -53.48 -55.49
CA HIS A 256 -40.79 -53.71 -56.92
C HIS A 256 -39.53 -52.99 -57.44
N LEU A 257 -38.40 -53.70 -57.46
CA LEU A 257 -37.16 -53.25 -58.08
C LEU A 257 -37.33 -53.13 -59.61
N GLU A 258 -37.17 -51.93 -60.15
CA GLU A 258 -36.86 -51.70 -61.56
C GLU A 258 -35.60 -50.82 -61.62
N ALA A 259 -34.53 -51.36 -62.18
CA ALA A 259 -33.21 -50.72 -62.17
C ALA A 259 -32.80 -50.34 -63.59
N LYS A 260 -32.64 -49.03 -63.87
CA LYS A 260 -32.11 -48.55 -65.15
C LYS A 260 -30.94 -47.59 -64.98
N LYS A 261 -29.87 -47.94 -65.70
CA LYS A 261 -28.67 -47.13 -66.05
C LYS A 261 -29.12 -45.84 -66.81
N THR A 262 -28.30 -44.83 -67.10
CA THR A 262 -26.86 -44.82 -67.49
C THR A 262 -26.29 -43.39 -67.47
N GLY A 263 -24.95 -43.22 -67.49
CA GLY A 263 -24.25 -41.94 -67.74
C GLY A 263 -23.47 -41.44 -66.50
N VAL A 264 -22.14 -41.51 -66.33
CA VAL A 264 -20.92 -41.41 -67.17
C VAL A 264 -20.35 -39.98 -67.25
N LEU A 265 -19.32 -39.70 -66.40
CA LEU A 265 -18.32 -38.59 -66.48
C LEU A 265 -18.91 -37.14 -66.37
N SER A 266 -18.26 -36.07 -65.89
CA SER A 266 -16.97 -35.78 -65.20
C SER A 266 -17.05 -34.28 -64.71
N GLU A 267 -16.11 -33.56 -64.06
CA GLU A 267 -14.71 -33.74 -63.58
C GLU A 267 -14.54 -33.15 -62.14
N LEU A 268 -13.28 -33.09 -61.64
CA LEU A 268 -12.77 -32.22 -60.55
C LEU A 268 -11.36 -31.75 -60.97
N PRO A 269 -10.76 -30.65 -60.43
CA PRO A 269 -11.22 -29.61 -59.48
C PRO A 269 -11.28 -28.21 -60.20
N THR A 270 -11.20 -26.98 -59.66
CA THR A 270 -10.32 -26.31 -58.65
C THR A 270 -10.90 -24.88 -58.35
N PRO A 271 -10.24 -23.88 -57.69
CA PRO A 271 -10.97 -22.87 -56.90
C PRO A 271 -10.70 -21.39 -57.32
N LEU A 272 -10.86 -20.46 -56.36
CA LEU A 272 -10.58 -19.01 -56.37
C LEU A 272 -11.64 -18.09 -56.99
N SER A 273 -12.03 -17.08 -56.19
CA SER A 273 -12.29 -15.73 -56.68
C SER A 273 -11.81 -14.72 -55.63
N GLN A 274 -11.02 -13.74 -56.06
CA GLN A 274 -10.51 -12.66 -55.20
C GLN A 274 -11.33 -11.38 -55.40
N ARG A 275 -11.60 -10.66 -54.31
CA ARG A 275 -11.75 -9.18 -54.18
C ARG A 275 -12.19 -8.87 -52.74
N GLY A 276 -11.67 -7.87 -52.02
CA GLY A 276 -10.50 -7.04 -52.26
C GLY A 276 -10.72 -5.57 -51.87
N LEU A 277 -9.75 -4.98 -51.14
CA LEU A 277 -9.58 -3.54 -50.87
C LEU A 277 -10.69 -2.92 -49.97
N LYS A 278 -10.40 -2.20 -48.87
CA LYS A 278 -9.43 -1.10 -48.68
C LYS A 278 -9.12 -0.83 -47.19
N GLY A 279 -7.99 -0.18 -46.90
CA GLY A 279 -7.75 0.55 -45.63
C GLY A 279 -8.45 1.92 -45.60
N PRO A 280 -8.30 2.71 -44.52
CA PRO A 280 -7.03 3.43 -44.29
C PRO A 280 -6.51 3.32 -42.83
N GLU A 281 -5.20 3.09 -42.63
CA GLU A 281 -4.12 4.07 -42.37
C GLU A 281 -3.86 4.37 -40.89
N SER A 282 -2.60 4.20 -40.49
CA SER A 282 -2.06 4.63 -39.20
C SER A 282 -1.20 5.89 -39.40
N VAL A 283 -1.27 6.82 -38.45
CA VAL A 283 -0.33 7.95 -38.34
C VAL A 283 0.40 7.83 -37.02
N HIS A 284 1.73 8.01 -37.03
CA HIS A 284 2.59 7.72 -35.90
C HIS A 284 3.59 8.88 -35.65
N THR A 285 3.84 9.15 -34.37
CA THR A 285 4.99 9.88 -33.79
C THR A 285 5.12 11.41 -33.90
N GLU A 286 5.76 11.92 -32.83
CA GLU A 286 6.63 13.11 -32.71
C GLU A 286 6.11 14.54 -32.93
N LYS A 287 6.12 15.28 -31.82
CA LYS A 287 6.91 16.52 -31.73
C LYS A 287 7.80 16.52 -30.49
N VAL A 288 9.03 17.01 -30.67
CA VAL A 288 10.04 17.30 -29.63
C VAL A 288 10.39 18.78 -29.74
N GLY A 289 10.76 19.41 -28.62
CA GLY A 289 11.16 20.82 -28.53
C GLY A 289 10.28 21.61 -27.55
N ALA A 290 10.81 22.55 -26.76
CA ALA A 290 12.20 23.02 -26.65
C ALA A 290 12.58 23.32 -25.19
N GLN A 291 13.87 23.61 -24.98
CA GLN A 291 14.47 23.97 -23.70
C GLN A 291 15.17 25.33 -23.86
N ASP A 292 15.36 26.04 -22.73
CA ASP A 292 16.10 27.31 -22.61
C ASP A 292 15.38 28.49 -23.33
N ASP A 293 15.44 29.74 -22.84
CA ASP A 293 16.67 30.52 -22.62
C ASP A 293 16.62 31.41 -21.35
N CYS A 294 17.76 32.04 -21.04
CA CYS A 294 17.99 32.88 -19.84
C CYS A 294 18.17 34.37 -20.22
N MET A 295 17.72 35.30 -19.37
CA MET A 295 18.07 36.72 -19.50
C MET A 295 18.18 37.46 -18.16
N HIS A 296 19.13 38.39 -18.11
CA HIS A 296 19.41 39.29 -16.98
C HIS A 296 18.89 40.72 -17.25
N GLY A 297 18.75 41.50 -16.17
CA GLY A 297 18.38 42.92 -16.15
C GLY A 297 17.80 43.25 -14.77
N LEU A 298 18.44 44.00 -13.86
CA LEU A 298 19.57 44.95 -13.99
C LEU A 298 19.30 46.15 -14.89
N THR A 299 18.48 47.07 -14.38
CA THR A 299 18.55 48.51 -14.68
C THR A 299 18.50 49.30 -13.38
N SER A 300 19.19 50.44 -13.39
CA SER A 300 19.40 51.42 -12.31
C SER A 300 18.20 51.76 -11.44
#